data_AF-A0A538BGU5-F1
#
_entry.id   AF-A0A538BGU5-F1
#
_cell.length_a   1.000
_cell.length_b   1.000
_cell.length_c   1.000
_cell.angle_alpha   90.00
_cell.angle_beta   90.00
_cell.angle_gamma   90.00
#
_symmetry.space_group_name_H-M   'P 1'
#
loop_
_entity.id
_entity.type
_entity.pdbx_description
1 polymer ?
#
loop_
_entity_poly.entity_id
_entity_poly.type
_entity_poly.pdbx_seq_one_letter_code
_entity_poly.pdbx_strand_id
1 'polypeptide(L)'
;MTQLIRRLHREEQGYSLVIAILLLSVMMILLVVALDAGNASLSQSSKSLEWSKALTVAEAGANDSITRLGESRTATNPCLFDPNNLNDPTHTSVCTGGGGQYQVAWTQSGSKIIVTSIGYYPTKTAPKFKREVQITYEPVPSFKYAIFSQTALTIANGTTIIGDIYSDGDVSVGGGATICGSIQSSGGGVTLQNGSQVLAAYPTYDCSGKSG
;
A
#
# COMPACT_ATOMS: atom_id res chain seq x y z
N MET A 1 68.38 -48.48 37.50
CA MET A 1 66.96 -48.70 37.17
C MET A 1 66.37 -47.61 36.25
N THR A 2 67.19 -46.80 35.58
CA THR A 2 66.77 -45.67 34.72
C THR A 2 66.86 -45.95 33.20
N GLN A 3 67.46 -47.07 32.79
CA GLN A 3 67.58 -47.41 31.35
C GLN A 3 66.42 -48.24 30.80
N LEU A 4 65.61 -48.88 31.66
CA LEU A 4 64.46 -49.69 31.24
C LEU A 4 63.24 -48.83 30.84
N ILE A 5 63.06 -47.66 31.48
CA ILE A 5 61.99 -46.70 31.16
C ILE A 5 62.18 -46.08 29.77
N ARG A 6 63.43 -45.95 29.30
CA ARG A 6 63.76 -45.29 28.02
C ARG A 6 63.43 -46.13 26.78
N ARG A 7 63.24 -47.45 26.92
CA ARG A 7 62.85 -48.33 25.80
C ARG A 7 61.34 -48.50 25.66
N LEU A 8 60.60 -48.52 26.77
CA LEU A 8 59.12 -48.53 26.75
C LEU A 8 58.54 -47.28 26.06
N HIS A 9 59.17 -46.12 26.23
CA HIS A 9 58.73 -44.88 25.60
C HIS A 9 58.85 -44.85 24.06
N ARG A 10 59.65 -45.74 23.46
CA ARG A 10 59.90 -45.72 22.00
C ARG A 10 58.81 -46.47 21.21
N GLU A 11 58.09 -47.38 21.84
CA GLU A 11 56.97 -48.10 21.20
C GLU A 11 55.63 -47.36 21.36
N GLU A 12 55.44 -46.57 22.41
CA GLU A 12 54.24 -45.72 22.59
C GLU A 12 54.24 -44.44 21.72
N GLN A 13 55.40 -44.01 21.23
CA GLN A 13 55.54 -42.87 20.33
C GLN A 13 54.87 -43.10 18.96
N GLY A 14 54.81 -44.34 18.47
CA GLY A 14 54.11 -44.66 17.24
C GLY A 14 52.60 -44.59 17.39
N TYR A 15 52.07 -45.13 18.49
CA TYR A 15 50.63 -45.19 18.76
C TYR A 15 50.03 -43.80 19.02
N SER A 16 50.74 -42.94 19.76
CA SER A 16 50.32 -41.55 20.00
C SER A 16 50.26 -40.70 18.72
N LEU A 17 51.21 -40.90 17.80
CA LEU A 17 51.22 -40.21 16.51
C LEU A 17 50.03 -40.64 15.63
N VAL A 18 49.70 -41.95 15.62
CA VAL A 18 48.54 -42.46 14.86
C VAL A 18 47.23 -41.92 15.42
N ILE A 19 47.05 -41.90 16.74
CA ILE A 19 45.85 -41.32 17.37
C ILE A 19 45.73 -39.83 17.06
N ALA A 20 46.83 -39.08 17.14
CA ALA A 20 46.82 -37.65 16.85
C ALA A 20 46.37 -37.36 15.40
N ILE A 21 46.86 -38.14 14.43
CA ILE A 21 46.45 -38.00 13.03
C ILE A 21 44.96 -38.33 12.86
N LEU A 22 44.46 -39.36 13.55
CA LEU A 22 43.05 -39.75 13.48
C LEU A 22 42.15 -38.67 14.11
N LEU A 23 42.54 -38.09 15.24
CA LEU A 23 41.82 -36.97 15.84
C LEU A 23 41.84 -35.74 14.93
N LEU A 24 42.98 -35.42 14.33
CA LEU A 24 43.09 -34.31 13.38
C LEU A 24 42.22 -34.52 12.14
N SER A 25 42.13 -35.74 11.60
CA SER A 25 41.28 -36.03 10.44
C SER A 25 39.79 -35.85 10.76
N VAL A 26 39.35 -36.30 11.94
CA VAL A 26 37.97 -36.09 12.41
C VAL A 26 37.71 -34.60 12.62
N MET A 27 38.63 -33.86 13.26
CA MET A 27 38.47 -32.41 13.45
C MET A 27 38.42 -31.65 12.11
N MET A 28 39.20 -32.06 11.12
CA MET A 28 39.19 -31.45 9.79
C MET A 28 37.85 -31.64 9.08
N ILE A 29 37.25 -32.85 9.17
CA ILE A 29 35.93 -33.12 8.60
C ILE A 29 34.85 -32.26 9.28
N LEU A 30 34.89 -32.15 10.62
CA LEU A 30 33.94 -31.31 11.37
C LEU A 30 34.08 -29.83 11.01
N LEU A 31 35.30 -29.34 10.79
CA LEU A 31 35.55 -27.95 10.39
C LEU A 31 34.95 -27.64 9.01
N VAL A 32 35.09 -28.56 8.04
CA VAL A 32 34.51 -28.40 6.70
C VAL A 32 32.98 -28.32 6.78
N VAL A 33 32.35 -29.20 7.57
CA VAL A 33 30.89 -29.19 7.78
C VAL A 33 30.44 -27.88 8.44
N ALA A 34 31.17 -27.40 9.45
CA ALA A 34 30.86 -26.14 10.11
C ALA A 34 30.95 -24.93 9.15
N LEU A 35 31.94 -24.93 8.25
CA LEU A 35 32.13 -23.87 7.26
C LEU A 35 31.03 -23.89 6.19
N ASP A 36 30.60 -25.06 5.74
CA ASP A 36 29.49 -25.20 4.80
C ASP A 36 28.16 -24.74 5.42
N ALA A 37 27.90 -25.15 6.67
CA ALA A 37 26.74 -24.67 7.43
C ALA A 37 26.76 -23.14 7.61
N GLY A 38 27.94 -22.55 7.86
CA GLY A 38 28.13 -21.10 7.93
C GLY A 38 27.80 -20.39 6.61
N ASN A 39 28.30 -20.91 5.49
CA ASN A 39 28.03 -20.35 4.16
C ASN A 39 26.55 -20.45 3.78
N ALA A 40 25.92 -21.59 4.07
CA ALA A 40 24.48 -21.78 3.87
C ALA A 40 23.66 -20.77 4.68
N SER A 41 24.04 -20.54 5.94
CA SER A 41 23.39 -19.56 6.82
C SER A 41 23.50 -18.11 6.29
N LEU A 42 24.69 -17.72 5.81
CA LEU A 42 24.91 -16.40 5.21
C LEU A 42 24.10 -16.22 3.91
N SER A 43 24.07 -17.23 3.05
CA SER A 43 23.28 -17.23 1.81
C SER A 43 21.79 -17.11 2.11
N GLN A 44 21.29 -17.86 3.10
CA GLN A 44 19.91 -17.79 3.54
C GLN A 44 19.56 -16.41 4.10
N SER A 45 20.46 -15.82 4.88
CA SER A 45 20.30 -14.47 5.42
C SER A 45 20.24 -13.41 4.32
N SER A 46 21.12 -13.51 3.31
CA SER A 46 21.11 -12.62 2.14
C SER A 46 19.79 -12.72 1.38
N LYS A 47 19.30 -13.94 1.12
CA LYS A 47 18.02 -14.15 0.43
C LYS A 47 16.84 -13.59 1.23
N SER A 48 16.86 -13.74 2.55
CA SER A 48 15.84 -13.18 3.43
C SER A 48 15.81 -11.64 3.37
N LEU A 49 16.99 -11.00 3.33
CA LEU A 49 17.08 -9.55 3.15
C LEU A 49 16.57 -9.10 1.77
N GLU A 50 16.97 -9.79 0.70
CA GLU A 50 16.50 -9.47 -0.66
C GLU A 50 14.97 -9.69 -0.80
N TRP A 51 14.42 -10.71 -0.15
CA TRP A 51 12.97 -10.95 -0.08
C TRP A 51 12.22 -9.82 0.63
N SER A 52 12.74 -9.36 1.77
CA SER A 52 12.17 -8.23 2.51
C SER A 52 12.26 -6.93 1.71
N LYS A 53 13.34 -6.71 0.96
CA LYS A 53 13.47 -5.55 0.07
C LYS A 53 12.37 -5.53 -1.00
N ALA A 54 12.03 -6.66 -1.60
CA ALA A 54 10.95 -6.72 -2.58
C ALA A 54 9.59 -6.28 -1.98
N LEU A 55 9.35 -6.55 -0.69
CA LEU A 55 8.17 -6.05 0.01
C LEU A 55 8.21 -4.52 0.16
N THR A 56 9.32 -3.94 0.61
CA THR A 56 9.48 -2.49 0.72
C THR A 56 9.29 -1.78 -0.62
N VAL A 57 9.74 -2.40 -1.72
CA VAL A 57 9.52 -1.89 -3.09
C VAL A 57 8.03 -1.90 -3.45
N ALA A 58 7.30 -2.97 -3.09
CA ALA A 58 5.86 -3.04 -3.30
C ALA A 58 5.10 -1.99 -2.46
N GLU A 59 5.49 -1.80 -1.20
CA GLU A 59 4.92 -0.78 -0.30
C GLU A 59 5.18 0.65 -0.83
N ALA A 60 6.34 0.90 -1.43
CA ALA A 60 6.63 2.19 -2.07
C ALA A 60 5.63 2.50 -3.21
N GLY A 61 5.27 1.50 -4.02
CA GLY A 61 4.24 1.68 -5.05
C GLY A 61 2.84 1.91 -4.47
N ALA A 62 2.51 1.22 -3.39
CA ALA A 62 1.27 1.47 -2.65
C ALA A 62 1.22 2.91 -2.07
N ASN A 63 2.34 3.44 -1.56
CA ASN A 63 2.40 4.81 -1.06
C ASN A 63 2.33 5.87 -2.17
N ASP A 64 2.93 5.60 -3.34
CA ASP A 64 2.80 6.49 -4.51
C ASP A 64 1.34 6.58 -4.97
N SER A 65 0.62 5.45 -5.01
CA SER A 65 -0.79 5.47 -5.38
C SER A 65 -1.67 6.17 -4.35
N ILE A 66 -1.38 6.04 -3.04
CA ILE A 66 -2.07 6.83 -2.00
C ILE A 66 -1.93 8.32 -2.28
N THR A 67 -0.71 8.77 -2.57
CA THR A 67 -0.43 10.18 -2.79
C THR A 67 -1.20 10.70 -4.00
N ARG A 68 -1.18 9.95 -5.11
CA ARG A 68 -1.89 10.32 -6.35
C ARG A 68 -3.40 10.29 -6.20
N LEU A 69 -3.95 9.22 -5.61
CA LEU A 69 -5.40 9.07 -5.40
C LEU A 69 -5.91 10.07 -4.36
N GLY A 70 -5.05 10.51 -3.42
CA GLY A 70 -5.34 11.58 -2.48
C GLY A 70 -5.44 12.95 -3.14
N GLU A 71 -4.65 13.22 -4.18
CA GLU A 71 -4.73 14.46 -4.97
C GLU A 71 -5.93 14.44 -5.94
N SER A 72 -6.09 13.36 -6.70
CA SER A 72 -7.21 13.18 -7.62
C SER A 72 -7.60 11.71 -7.77
N ARG A 73 -8.90 11.41 -7.60
CA ARG A 73 -9.44 10.06 -7.85
C ARG A 73 -9.38 9.62 -9.30
N THR A 74 -9.20 10.56 -10.23
CA THR A 74 -9.02 10.31 -11.67
C THR A 74 -7.56 10.37 -12.10
N ALA A 75 -6.62 10.41 -11.15
CA ALA A 75 -5.20 10.42 -11.45
C ALA A 75 -4.82 9.21 -12.32
N THR A 76 -3.95 9.44 -13.30
CA THR A 76 -3.38 8.38 -14.13
C THR A 76 -2.14 7.79 -13.46
N ASN A 77 -2.01 6.47 -13.54
CA ASN A 77 -0.84 5.77 -13.03
C ASN A 77 0.29 5.77 -14.06
N PRO A 78 1.47 6.34 -13.76
CA PRO A 78 2.61 6.30 -14.67
C PRO A 78 3.22 4.89 -14.82
N CYS A 79 2.96 3.99 -13.87
CA CYS A 79 3.57 2.66 -13.76
C CYS A 79 2.51 1.58 -13.69
N LEU A 80 1.55 1.67 -14.61
CA LEU A 80 0.42 0.76 -14.73
C LEU A 80 0.86 -0.65 -15.13
N PHE A 81 0.18 -1.66 -14.60
CA PHE A 81 0.16 -3.02 -15.15
C PHE A 81 -1.29 -3.49 -15.34
N ASP A 82 -1.49 -4.50 -16.19
CA ASP A 82 -2.79 -5.14 -16.33
C ASP A 82 -3.06 -6.10 -15.15
N PRO A 83 -4.04 -5.83 -14.28
CA PRO A 83 -4.38 -6.72 -13.17
C PRO A 83 -4.84 -8.11 -13.63
N ASN A 84 -5.30 -8.26 -14.87
CA ASN A 84 -5.71 -9.55 -15.43
C ASN A 84 -4.53 -10.33 -16.02
N ASN A 85 -3.39 -9.68 -16.27
CA ASN A 85 -2.22 -10.30 -16.86
C ASN A 85 -0.92 -9.78 -16.21
N LEU A 86 -0.63 -10.31 -15.03
CA LEU A 86 0.54 -9.97 -14.20
C LEU A 86 1.91 -10.19 -14.87
N ASN A 87 1.93 -10.97 -15.96
CA ASN A 87 3.13 -11.36 -16.68
C ASN A 87 3.17 -10.76 -18.09
N ASP A 88 2.30 -9.79 -18.38
CA ASP A 88 2.26 -9.14 -19.68
C ASP A 88 3.58 -8.39 -19.96
N PRO A 89 4.35 -8.82 -20.99
CA PRO A 89 5.60 -8.16 -21.35
C PRO A 89 5.37 -6.80 -22.03
N THR A 90 4.15 -6.48 -22.49
CA THR A 90 3.86 -5.22 -23.19
C THR A 90 3.83 -4.01 -22.25
N HIS A 91 3.54 -4.24 -20.96
CA HIS A 91 3.56 -3.22 -19.93
C HIS A 91 4.99 -2.97 -19.44
N THR A 92 5.73 -2.11 -20.14
CA THR A 92 7.12 -1.76 -19.83
C THR A 92 7.26 -0.64 -18.79
N SER A 93 6.18 0.06 -18.47
CA SER A 93 6.17 1.15 -17.48
C SER A 93 6.44 0.62 -16.07
N VAL A 94 7.61 0.95 -15.53
CA VAL A 94 8.03 0.61 -14.18
C VAL A 94 8.50 1.86 -13.46
N CYS A 95 8.19 1.95 -12.18
CA CYS A 95 8.68 3.00 -11.31
C CYS A 95 9.80 2.45 -10.44
N THR A 96 10.71 3.30 -10.01
CA THR A 96 11.79 2.91 -9.09
C THR A 96 11.45 3.34 -7.66
N GLY A 97 11.70 2.47 -6.69
CA GLY A 97 11.50 2.76 -5.27
C GLY A 97 12.12 1.67 -4.41
N GLY A 98 12.59 1.99 -3.22
CA GLY A 98 13.11 0.98 -2.27
C GLY A 98 14.31 0.16 -2.77
N GLY A 99 15.06 0.64 -3.77
CA GLY A 99 16.18 -0.09 -4.38
C GLY A 99 15.77 -1.16 -5.39
N GLY A 100 14.51 -1.17 -5.83
CA GLY A 100 14.01 -2.04 -6.89
C GLY A 100 13.06 -1.30 -7.83
N GLN A 101 12.24 -2.08 -8.55
CA GLN A 101 11.21 -1.56 -9.45
C GLN A 101 9.83 -2.03 -9.03
N TYR A 102 8.82 -1.19 -9.20
CA TYR A 102 7.44 -1.56 -8.91
C TYR A 102 6.51 -1.20 -10.06
N GLN A 103 5.36 -1.88 -10.07
CA GLN A 103 4.21 -1.54 -10.88
C GLN A 103 2.97 -1.51 -9.99
N VAL A 104 2.04 -0.63 -10.32
CA VAL A 104 0.80 -0.47 -9.56
C VAL A 104 -0.38 -0.56 -10.51
N ALA A 105 -1.50 -1.07 -10.04
CA ALA A 105 -2.78 -0.98 -10.72
C ALA A 105 -3.83 -0.65 -9.67
N TRP A 106 -4.84 0.11 -10.06
CA TRP A 106 -5.97 0.34 -9.19
C TRP A 106 -7.28 0.19 -9.96
N THR A 107 -8.25 -0.43 -9.30
CA THR A 107 -9.58 -0.65 -9.85
C THR A 107 -10.61 -0.08 -8.87
N GLN A 108 -11.63 0.55 -9.44
CA GLN A 108 -12.74 1.07 -8.65
C GLN A 108 -13.87 0.04 -8.64
N SER A 109 -14.32 -0.35 -7.44
CA SER A 109 -15.46 -1.23 -7.23
C SER A 109 -16.47 -0.51 -6.35
N GLY A 110 -17.44 0.14 -7.00
CA GLY A 110 -18.40 1.04 -6.34
C GLY A 110 -17.69 2.24 -5.69
N SER A 111 -17.85 2.37 -4.38
CA SER A 111 -17.22 3.44 -3.60
C SER A 111 -15.78 3.11 -3.17
N LYS A 112 -15.35 1.84 -3.30
CA LYS A 112 -14.04 1.37 -2.87
C LYS A 112 -13.02 1.44 -4.00
N ILE A 113 -11.77 1.75 -3.67
CA ILE A 113 -10.64 1.69 -4.61
C ILE A 113 -9.72 0.58 -4.13
N ILE A 114 -9.48 -0.41 -4.98
CA ILE A 114 -8.55 -1.50 -4.71
C ILE A 114 -7.26 -1.17 -5.45
N VAL A 115 -6.18 -0.96 -4.71
CA VAL A 115 -4.83 -0.76 -5.24
C VAL A 115 -4.07 -2.08 -5.07
N THR A 116 -3.51 -2.60 -6.16
CA THR A 116 -2.54 -3.68 -6.15
C THR A 116 -1.19 -3.12 -6.58
N SER A 117 -0.16 -3.33 -5.77
CA SER A 117 1.22 -2.94 -6.04
C SER A 117 2.12 -4.17 -6.06
N ILE A 118 2.97 -4.28 -7.06
CA ILE A 118 3.91 -5.38 -7.24
C ILE A 118 5.33 -4.83 -7.22
N GLY A 119 6.11 -5.29 -6.26
CA GLY A 119 7.54 -5.00 -6.15
C GLY A 119 8.39 -6.10 -6.76
N TYR A 120 9.37 -5.70 -7.57
CA TYR A 120 10.38 -6.53 -8.21
C TYR A 120 11.75 -6.11 -7.70
N TYR A 121 12.51 -7.06 -7.15
CA TYR A 121 13.89 -6.83 -6.74
C TYR A 121 14.84 -7.76 -7.50
N PRO A 122 15.95 -7.26 -8.08
CA PRO A 122 16.31 -5.84 -8.19
C PRO A 122 15.57 -5.10 -9.33
N THR A 123 15.12 -5.83 -10.37
CA THR A 123 14.46 -5.25 -11.54
C THR A 123 13.32 -6.14 -12.03
N LYS A 124 12.39 -5.60 -12.81
CA LYS A 124 11.27 -6.36 -13.42
C LYS A 124 11.76 -7.35 -14.49
N THR A 125 12.81 -7.01 -15.24
CA THR A 125 13.33 -7.84 -16.35
C THR A 125 14.07 -9.08 -15.86
N ALA A 126 14.67 -9.01 -14.67
CA ALA A 126 15.36 -10.12 -14.03
C ALA A 126 15.07 -10.12 -12.52
N PRO A 127 13.82 -10.43 -12.11
CA PRO A 127 13.45 -10.39 -10.70
C PRO A 127 14.02 -11.62 -10.00
N LYS A 128 14.81 -11.41 -8.95
CA LYS A 128 15.16 -12.47 -8.00
C LYS A 128 13.98 -12.80 -7.10
N PHE A 129 13.26 -11.76 -6.69
CA PHE A 129 12.09 -11.85 -5.82
C PHE A 129 10.98 -10.92 -6.31
N LYS A 130 9.73 -11.38 -6.16
CA LYS A 130 8.51 -10.66 -6.50
C LYS A 130 7.58 -10.69 -5.28
N ARG A 131 7.01 -9.54 -4.92
CA ARG A 131 6.05 -9.41 -3.83
C ARG A 131 4.88 -8.56 -4.29
N GLU A 132 3.70 -8.89 -3.80
CA GLU A 132 2.47 -8.18 -4.10
C GLU A 132 1.85 -7.69 -2.79
N VAL A 133 1.35 -6.46 -2.82
CA VAL A 133 0.63 -5.82 -1.72
C VAL A 133 -0.66 -5.27 -2.30
N GLN A 134 -1.79 -5.64 -1.68
CA GLN A 134 -3.09 -5.12 -2.04
C GLN A 134 -3.67 -4.30 -0.89
N ILE A 135 -4.17 -3.11 -1.21
CA ILE A 135 -4.78 -2.19 -0.26
C ILE A 135 -6.16 -1.83 -0.79
N THR A 136 -7.17 -1.87 0.08
CA THR A 136 -8.52 -1.41 -0.24
C THR A 136 -8.79 -0.11 0.49
N TYR A 137 -9.04 0.96 -0.26
CA TYR A 137 -9.48 2.25 0.28
C TYR A 137 -10.99 2.28 0.32
N GLU A 138 -11.51 2.60 1.48
CA GLU A 138 -12.91 2.92 1.67
C GLU A 138 -13.01 4.43 1.93
N PRO A 139 -13.99 5.12 1.31
CA PRO A 139 -14.24 6.51 1.64
C PRO A 139 -14.65 6.57 3.10
N VAL A 140 -14.02 7.50 3.85
CA VAL A 140 -14.50 7.83 5.19
C VAL A 140 -15.95 8.24 5.05
N PRO A 141 -16.87 7.71 5.88
CA PRO A 141 -18.26 8.14 5.88
C PRO A 141 -18.31 9.65 6.14
N SER A 142 -18.49 10.44 5.08
CA SER A 142 -18.57 11.88 5.17
C SER A 142 -20.03 12.29 5.11
N PHE A 143 -20.42 13.20 6.01
CA PHE A 143 -21.72 13.84 5.94
C PHE A 143 -21.78 14.70 4.67
N LYS A 144 -22.65 14.34 3.71
CA LYS A 144 -22.72 14.98 2.38
C LYS A 144 -23.35 16.38 2.43
N TYR A 145 -24.29 16.61 3.34
CA TYR A 145 -25.15 17.79 3.30
C TYR A 145 -24.56 18.94 4.12
N ALA A 146 -24.66 20.17 3.62
CA ALA A 146 -24.35 21.38 4.39
C ALA A 146 -25.39 21.63 5.48
N ILE A 147 -26.66 21.28 5.22
CA ILE A 147 -27.76 21.38 6.19
C ILE A 147 -28.55 20.08 6.16
N PHE A 148 -28.88 19.59 7.35
CA PHE A 148 -29.64 18.37 7.55
C PHE A 148 -30.74 18.56 8.59
N SER A 149 -31.94 18.17 8.23
CA SER A 149 -33.08 18.08 9.15
C SER A 149 -33.71 16.70 9.09
N GLN A 150 -34.05 16.15 10.27
CA GLN A 150 -34.86 14.93 10.38
C GLN A 150 -36.37 15.21 10.30
N THR A 151 -36.78 16.49 10.30
CA THR A 151 -38.18 16.87 10.22
C THR A 151 -38.34 17.91 9.11
N ALA A 152 -38.93 19.07 9.36
CA ALA A 152 -39.00 20.15 8.38
C ALA A 152 -37.76 21.05 8.45
N LEU A 153 -37.48 21.76 7.36
CA LEU A 153 -36.44 22.78 7.29
C LEU A 153 -37.04 24.08 6.74
N THR A 154 -36.83 25.19 7.45
CA THR A 154 -37.19 26.53 6.97
C THR A 154 -35.93 27.37 6.82
N ILE A 155 -35.66 27.84 5.61
CA ILE A 155 -34.55 28.72 5.29
C ILE A 155 -35.08 30.15 5.30
N ALA A 156 -34.42 31.04 6.05
CA ALA A 156 -34.84 32.43 6.16
C ALA A 156 -34.63 33.20 4.85
N ASN A 157 -35.35 34.32 4.70
CA ASN A 157 -35.26 35.21 3.54
C ASN A 157 -33.84 35.77 3.37
N GLY A 158 -33.40 35.94 2.12
CA GLY A 158 -32.10 36.54 1.80
C GLY A 158 -30.87 35.70 2.22
N THR A 159 -31.05 34.46 2.65
CA THR A 159 -29.95 33.59 3.08
C THR A 159 -29.20 33.03 1.87
N THR A 160 -27.87 32.94 1.95
CA THR A 160 -27.05 32.21 0.97
C THR A 160 -26.52 30.93 1.60
N ILE A 161 -26.78 29.78 0.99
CA ILE A 161 -26.29 28.47 1.44
C ILE A 161 -25.41 27.88 0.35
N ILE A 162 -24.24 27.38 0.74
CA ILE A 162 -23.29 26.70 -0.13
C ILE A 162 -23.22 25.24 0.29
N GLY A 163 -23.61 24.34 -0.61
CA GLY A 163 -23.67 22.90 -0.39
C GLY A 163 -25.08 22.34 -0.43
N ASP A 164 -25.16 21.01 -0.35
CA ASP A 164 -26.41 20.26 -0.49
C ASP A 164 -27.25 20.33 0.79
N ILE A 165 -28.57 20.39 0.63
CA ILE A 165 -29.54 20.43 1.72
C ILE A 165 -30.35 19.13 1.72
N TYR A 166 -30.48 18.49 2.87
CA TYR A 166 -31.35 17.35 3.06
C TYR A 166 -32.37 17.60 4.17
N SER A 167 -33.60 17.21 3.93
CA SER A 167 -34.68 17.20 4.92
C SER A 167 -35.50 15.92 4.79
N ASP A 168 -35.84 15.30 5.92
CA ASP A 168 -36.76 14.16 5.91
C ASP A 168 -38.23 14.59 5.76
N GLY A 169 -38.57 15.83 6.09
CA GLY A 169 -39.86 16.48 5.86
C GLY A 169 -39.74 17.73 4.97
N ASP A 170 -40.76 18.59 4.98
CA ASP A 170 -40.86 19.73 4.06
C ASP A 170 -39.68 20.71 4.14
N VAL A 171 -39.27 21.24 2.99
CA VAL A 171 -38.28 22.32 2.87
C VAL A 171 -38.99 23.59 2.39
N SER A 172 -38.96 24.64 3.20
CA SER A 172 -39.47 25.97 2.85
C SER A 172 -38.31 26.96 2.69
N VAL A 173 -38.11 27.46 1.49
CA VAL A 173 -37.05 28.41 1.16
C VAL A 173 -37.62 29.82 1.12
N GLY A 174 -37.15 30.67 2.04
CA GLY A 174 -37.53 32.07 2.13
C GLY A 174 -37.20 32.89 0.88
N GLY A 175 -37.93 33.98 0.68
CA GLY A 175 -37.78 34.86 -0.49
C GLY A 175 -36.38 35.45 -0.59
N GLY A 176 -35.85 35.55 -1.81
CA GLY A 176 -34.51 36.08 -2.07
C GLY A 176 -33.35 35.19 -1.59
N ALA A 177 -33.60 33.96 -1.13
CA ALA A 177 -32.54 33.05 -0.72
C ALA A 177 -31.82 32.42 -1.93
N THR A 178 -30.51 32.26 -1.85
CA THR A 178 -29.69 31.64 -2.90
C THR A 178 -29.07 30.36 -2.37
N ILE A 179 -29.35 29.24 -3.03
CA ILE A 179 -28.82 27.93 -2.65
C ILE A 179 -27.89 27.48 -3.77
N CYS A 180 -26.62 27.35 -3.46
CA CYS A 180 -25.61 26.85 -4.37
C CYS A 180 -25.30 25.38 -4.06
N GLY A 181 -26.05 24.48 -4.68
CA GLY A 181 -26.09 23.06 -4.37
C GLY A 181 -27.43 22.44 -4.77
N SER A 182 -27.75 21.29 -4.18
CA SER A 182 -29.03 20.61 -4.37
C SER A 182 -29.90 20.64 -3.12
N ILE A 183 -31.23 20.54 -3.30
CA ILE A 183 -32.18 20.37 -2.20
C ILE A 183 -32.84 19.01 -2.38
N GLN A 184 -32.77 18.16 -1.35
CA GLN A 184 -33.42 16.86 -1.31
C GLN A 184 -34.39 16.81 -0.12
N SER A 185 -35.65 16.46 -0.42
CA SER A 185 -36.69 16.19 0.57
C SER A 185 -37.17 14.75 0.40
N SER A 186 -37.10 13.94 1.46
CA SER A 186 -37.43 12.51 1.41
C SER A 186 -38.92 12.25 1.67
N GLY A 187 -39.50 12.92 2.67
CA GLY A 187 -40.88 12.74 3.13
C GLY A 187 -41.78 13.97 2.98
N GLY A 188 -41.30 15.06 2.39
CA GLY A 188 -42.07 16.30 2.17
C GLY A 188 -41.85 16.95 0.80
N GLY A 189 -42.42 18.13 0.60
CA GLY A 189 -42.24 18.97 -0.59
C GLY A 189 -41.14 20.02 -0.45
N VAL A 190 -40.67 20.55 -1.58
CA VAL A 190 -39.77 21.73 -1.61
C VAL A 190 -40.57 22.93 -2.09
N THR A 191 -40.71 23.94 -1.24
CA THR A 191 -41.39 25.21 -1.55
C THR A 191 -40.37 26.33 -1.70
N LEU A 192 -40.34 26.94 -2.87
CA LEU A 192 -39.48 28.09 -3.18
C LEU A 192 -40.31 29.37 -3.16
N GLN A 193 -40.00 30.31 -2.26
CA GLN A 193 -40.66 31.62 -2.27
C GLN A 193 -40.08 32.54 -3.35
N ASN A 194 -40.78 33.64 -3.62
CA ASN A 194 -40.42 34.59 -4.68
C ASN A 194 -38.96 35.08 -4.55
N GLY A 195 -38.23 35.03 -5.66
CA GLY A 195 -36.84 35.47 -5.73
C GLY A 195 -35.81 34.49 -5.16
N SER A 196 -36.23 33.31 -4.68
CA SER A 196 -35.29 32.24 -4.33
C SER A 196 -34.75 31.52 -5.56
N GLN A 197 -33.49 31.06 -5.48
CA GLN A 197 -32.80 30.41 -6.59
C GLN A 197 -31.99 29.20 -6.09
N VAL A 198 -32.03 28.11 -6.86
CA VAL A 198 -31.18 26.93 -6.67
C VAL A 198 -30.26 26.84 -7.87
N LEU A 199 -28.96 26.93 -7.62
CA LEU A 199 -27.94 27.10 -8.65
C LEU A 199 -26.89 25.99 -8.49
N ALA A 200 -26.49 25.39 -9.60
CA ALA A 200 -25.39 24.42 -9.62
C ALA A 200 -24.01 25.08 -9.49
N ALA A 201 -23.92 26.36 -9.86
CA ALA A 201 -22.74 27.20 -9.67
C ALA A 201 -23.14 28.65 -9.42
N TYR A 202 -22.45 29.33 -8.51
CA TYR A 202 -22.63 30.76 -8.24
C TYR A 202 -21.30 31.51 -8.32
N PRO A 203 -21.11 32.40 -9.33
CA PRO A 203 -19.83 33.05 -9.60
C PRO A 203 -19.29 33.90 -8.45
N THR A 204 -20.19 34.48 -7.64
CA THR A 204 -19.83 35.41 -6.56
C THR A 204 -19.18 34.72 -5.36
N TYR A 205 -19.46 33.43 -5.15
CA TYR A 205 -18.99 32.67 -3.99
C TYR A 205 -18.20 31.40 -4.34
N ASP A 206 -17.78 31.26 -5.60
CA ASP A 206 -16.98 30.14 -6.12
C ASP A 206 -17.47 28.74 -5.68
N CYS A 207 -18.78 28.56 -5.61
CA CYS A 207 -19.35 27.27 -5.34
C CYS A 207 -19.48 26.53 -6.67
N SER A 208 -18.49 25.71 -7.00
CA SER A 208 -18.69 24.65 -7.98
C SER A 208 -19.37 23.50 -7.24
N GLY A 209 -20.59 23.13 -7.63
CA GLY A 209 -21.17 21.86 -7.20
C GLY A 209 -20.24 20.74 -7.64
N LYS A 210 -19.33 20.30 -6.76
CA LYS A 210 -18.58 19.08 -7.01
C LYS A 210 -19.61 17.95 -6.96
N SER A 211 -19.95 17.44 -8.13
CA SER A 211 -20.54 16.12 -8.27
C SER A 211 -19.56 15.11 -7.67
N GLY A 212 -19.75 14.79 -6.39
CA GLY A 212 -19.20 13.59 -5.79
C GLY A 212 -19.93 12.36 -6.28
#